data_AF-A0A7G9RQ90-F1
#
_entry.id   AF-A0A7G9RQ90-F1
#
_cell.length_a   1.000
_cell.length_b   1.000
_cell.length_c   1.000
_cell.angle_alpha   90.00
_cell.angle_beta   90.00
_cell.angle_gamma   90.00
#
_symmetry.space_group_name_H-M   'P 1'
#
loop_
_entity.id
_entity.type
_entity.pdbx_description
1 polymer ?
#
loop_
_entity_poly.entity_id
_entity_poly.type
_entity_poly.pdbx_seq_one_letter_code
_entity_poly.pdbx_strand_id
1 'polypeptide(L)'
;MHSALLDSLVYLDRDFVADRYEAWSGQSAQTTLSRIPAQGTPGHPTGVPMLPFSAGTGTQETRAYAVSTRHMLGELWPELARQPAVNVSEYAERSATEFGWVQGTLSTFQVRSKTQRDGQEVAVPQSSHFQLRGLEHGRYVDLITTPDYFASGFGALLPLQMTLLARFALPVCMYLRLLPARDHADNWIAVPLVIVESRPALLRDIQALY
;
A
#
# COMPACT_ATOMS: atom_id res chain seq x y z
N MET A 1 -14.88 1.63 -19.29
CA MET A 1 -13.79 2.27 -18.54
C MET A 1 -13.56 1.57 -17.21
N HIS A 2 -14.60 1.39 -16.39
CA HIS A 2 -14.53 0.66 -15.10
C HIS A 2 -13.85 -0.72 -15.16
N SER A 3 -14.20 -1.59 -16.11
CA SER A 3 -13.57 -2.93 -16.17
C SER A 3 -12.06 -2.84 -16.36
N ALA A 4 -11.60 -2.05 -17.35
CA ALA A 4 -10.18 -1.91 -17.63
C ALA A 4 -9.37 -1.35 -16.44
N LEU A 5 -9.96 -0.44 -15.66
CA LEU A 5 -9.36 0.07 -14.43
C LEU A 5 -9.20 -1.05 -13.39
N LEU A 6 -10.28 -1.78 -13.11
CA LEU A 6 -10.28 -2.84 -12.11
C LEU A 6 -9.39 -4.03 -12.51
N ASP A 7 -9.32 -4.34 -13.81
CA ASP A 7 -8.45 -5.38 -14.39
C ASP A 7 -6.97 -5.00 -14.38
N SER A 8 -6.66 -3.72 -14.14
CA SER A 8 -5.29 -3.18 -14.05
C SER A 8 -4.91 -2.86 -12.60
N LEU A 9 -5.79 -3.12 -11.63
CA LEU A 9 -5.55 -2.76 -10.24
C LEU A 9 -4.47 -3.65 -9.62
N VAL A 10 -3.45 -3.03 -9.04
CA VAL A 10 -2.35 -3.71 -8.33
C VAL A 10 -2.51 -3.55 -6.82
N TYR A 11 -2.90 -2.36 -6.36
CA TYR A 11 -3.03 -2.01 -4.95
C TYR A 11 -4.13 -0.98 -4.75
N LEU A 12 -4.90 -1.14 -3.67
CA LEU A 12 -5.99 -0.23 -3.31
C LEU A 12 -6.06 -0.05 -1.80
N ASP A 13 -5.69 1.12 -1.31
CA ASP A 13 -5.95 1.51 0.07
C ASP A 13 -7.46 1.72 0.25
N ARG A 14 -8.06 0.77 0.98
CA ARG A 14 -9.52 0.68 1.16
C ARG A 14 -10.06 1.83 1.98
N ASP A 15 -9.31 2.27 2.98
CA ASP A 15 -9.73 3.33 3.88
C ASP A 15 -9.59 4.68 3.18
N PHE A 16 -8.49 4.91 2.48
CA PHE A 16 -8.32 6.11 1.66
C PHE A 16 -9.44 6.27 0.63
N VAL A 17 -9.77 5.21 -0.10
CA VAL A 17 -10.81 5.28 -1.14
C VAL A 17 -12.19 5.50 -0.53
N ALA A 18 -12.50 4.83 0.59
CA ALA A 18 -13.77 5.02 1.28
C ALA A 18 -13.91 6.47 1.76
N ASP A 19 -12.93 6.98 2.51
CA ASP A 19 -12.95 8.35 3.05
C ASP A 19 -13.03 9.39 1.92
N ARG A 20 -12.29 9.19 0.83
CA ARG A 20 -12.30 10.10 -0.33
C ARG A 20 -13.62 10.04 -1.10
N TYR A 21 -14.21 8.85 -1.21
CA TYR A 21 -15.54 8.67 -1.82
C TYR A 21 -16.63 9.38 -1.02
N GLU A 22 -16.63 9.25 0.31
CA GLU A 22 -17.59 9.94 1.17
C GLU A 22 -17.47 11.46 1.03
N ALA A 23 -16.23 11.97 1.08
CA ALA A 23 -15.96 13.39 0.95
C ALA A 23 -16.38 13.96 -0.42
N TRP A 24 -16.22 13.18 -1.49
CA TRP A 24 -16.55 13.60 -2.85
C TRP A 24 -18.05 13.48 -3.19
N SER A 25 -18.67 12.36 -2.83
CA SER A 25 -20.07 12.05 -3.18
C SER A 25 -21.08 12.59 -2.16
N GLY A 26 -20.65 12.89 -0.93
CA GLY A 26 -21.52 13.16 0.22
C GLY A 26 -22.28 11.93 0.71
N GLN A 27 -22.05 10.75 0.12
CA GLN A 27 -22.68 9.50 0.52
C GLN A 27 -21.78 8.77 1.50
N SER A 28 -22.33 8.32 2.63
CA SER A 28 -21.56 7.45 3.50
C SER A 28 -21.32 6.09 2.84
N ALA A 29 -20.08 5.65 2.88
CA ALA A 29 -19.63 4.30 2.65
C ALA A 29 -20.12 3.43 3.84
N GLN A 30 -21.44 3.32 4.04
CA GLN A 30 -22.09 2.78 5.24
C GLN A 30 -21.25 1.68 5.91
N THR A 31 -20.66 2.02 7.06
CA THR A 31 -19.73 1.16 7.78
C THR A 31 -20.46 0.37 8.86
N THR A 32 -20.44 -0.96 8.79
CA THR A 32 -20.76 -1.77 9.96
C THR A 32 -19.48 -1.97 10.76
N LEU A 33 -19.42 -1.41 11.96
CA LEU A 33 -18.31 -1.60 12.89
C LEU A 33 -18.54 -2.86 13.72
N SER A 34 -17.80 -3.92 13.40
CA SER A 34 -17.80 -5.14 14.21
C SER A 34 -16.61 -5.08 15.17
N ARG A 35 -16.88 -4.96 16.47
CA ARG A 35 -15.85 -5.17 17.51
C ARG A 35 -15.70 -6.66 17.73
N ILE A 36 -14.53 -7.21 17.43
CA ILE A 36 -14.18 -8.57 17.84
C ILE A 36 -13.57 -8.47 19.25
N PRO A 37 -14.22 -8.98 20.31
CA PRO A 37 -13.56 -9.13 21.59
C PRO A 37 -12.41 -10.13 21.40
N ALA A 38 -11.22 -9.82 21.91
CA ALA A 38 -10.13 -10.78 21.96
C ALA A 38 -10.57 -12.00 22.79
N GLN A 39 -11.11 -13.03 22.13
CA GLN A 39 -11.37 -14.31 22.76
C GLN A 39 -10.05 -15.05 22.86
N GLY A 40 -9.66 -15.29 24.11
CA GLY A 40 -8.57 -16.17 24.45
C GLY A 40 -8.73 -17.54 23.79
N THR A 41 -7.58 -18.08 23.40
CA THR A 41 -7.16 -19.47 23.54
C THR A 41 -8.25 -20.55 23.51
N PRO A 42 -8.22 -21.50 22.54
CA PRO A 42 -9.14 -22.63 22.55
C PRO A 42 -8.85 -23.51 23.76
N GLY A 43 -9.74 -23.47 24.76
CA GLY A 43 -9.69 -24.35 25.92
C GLY A 43 -9.88 -23.64 27.25
N HIS A 44 -11.08 -23.11 27.55
CA HIS A 44 -11.51 -23.00 28.94
C HIS A 44 -13.04 -23.08 29.08
N PRO A 45 -13.57 -23.84 30.07
CA PRO A 45 -15.00 -24.06 30.22
C PRO A 45 -15.69 -22.79 30.71
N THR A 46 -16.90 -22.58 30.21
CA THR A 46 -17.87 -21.57 30.67
C THR A 46 -18.07 -21.63 32.19
N GLY A 47 -17.80 -20.54 32.92
CA GLY A 47 -18.37 -20.38 34.27
C GLY A 47 -17.60 -19.62 35.35
N VAL A 48 -16.69 -18.69 35.06
CA VAL A 48 -16.09 -17.84 36.12
C VAL A 48 -16.12 -16.36 35.72
N PRO A 49 -16.65 -15.46 36.57
CA PRO A 49 -16.65 -14.03 36.28
C PRO A 49 -15.23 -13.48 36.45
N MET A 50 -14.59 -13.06 35.36
CA MET A 50 -13.25 -12.46 35.41
C MET A 50 -13.32 -10.99 35.81
N LEU A 51 -12.49 -10.63 36.79
CA LEU A 51 -12.16 -9.27 37.23
C LEU A 51 -11.52 -8.45 36.10
N PRO A 52 -11.74 -7.12 36.03
CA PRO A 52 -11.38 -6.32 34.86
C PRO A 52 -10.01 -5.65 35.05
N PHE A 53 -8.91 -6.39 34.99
CA PHE A 53 -7.58 -5.78 34.81
C PHE A 53 -6.66 -6.69 34.01
N SER A 54 -6.57 -6.43 32.71
CA SER A 54 -5.41 -6.76 31.87
C SER A 54 -5.39 -5.80 30.70
N ALA A 55 -4.37 -4.95 30.69
CA ALA A 55 -4.00 -4.08 29.58
C ALA A 55 -3.68 -4.93 28.34
N GLY A 56 -4.25 -4.56 27.20
CA GLY A 56 -4.12 -5.30 25.95
C GLY A 56 -5.46 -5.56 25.26
N THR A 57 -6.40 -4.62 25.30
CA THR A 57 -7.61 -4.67 24.47
C THR A 57 -7.23 -4.33 23.02
N GLY A 58 -6.70 -5.33 22.31
CA GLY A 58 -6.70 -5.33 20.85
C GLY A 58 -8.13 -5.50 20.35
N THR A 59 -8.95 -4.46 20.49
CA THR A 59 -10.23 -4.39 19.79
C THR A 59 -9.89 -4.17 18.32
N GLN A 60 -9.95 -5.24 17.53
CA GLN A 60 -9.86 -5.12 16.09
C GLN A 60 -11.22 -4.59 15.60
N GLU A 61 -11.25 -3.32 15.21
CA GLU A 61 -12.39 -2.72 14.54
C GLU A 61 -12.36 -3.15 13.07
N THR A 62 -13.29 -4.00 12.67
CA THR A 62 -13.45 -4.35 11.25
C THR A 62 -14.51 -3.44 10.65
N ARG A 63 -14.12 -2.58 9.70
CA ARG A 63 -15.04 -1.79 8.87
C ARG A 63 -15.55 -2.67 7.72
N ALA A 64 -16.87 -2.82 7.61
CA ALA A 64 -17.51 -3.41 6.44
C ALA A 64 -18.30 -2.33 5.69
N TYR A 65 -18.04 -2.19 4.39
CA TYR A 65 -18.65 -1.17 3.54
C TYR A 65 -19.85 -1.73 2.76
N ALA A 66 -20.98 -1.00 2.72
CA ALA A 66 -22.16 -1.42 1.95
C ALA A 66 -21.91 -1.43 0.43
N VAL A 67 -21.04 -0.55 -0.05
CA VAL A 67 -20.56 -0.50 -1.44
C VAL A 67 -19.14 -1.04 -1.47
N SER A 68 -18.79 -1.84 -2.49
CA SER A 68 -17.41 -2.34 -2.59
C SER A 68 -16.42 -1.22 -2.86
N THR A 69 -15.23 -1.27 -2.27
CA THR A 69 -14.17 -0.26 -2.51
C THR A 69 -13.72 -0.19 -3.97
N ARG A 70 -13.87 -1.27 -4.73
CA ARG A 70 -13.68 -1.29 -6.19
C ARG A 70 -14.73 -0.44 -6.93
N HIS A 71 -15.98 -0.51 -6.50
CA HIS A 71 -17.04 0.33 -7.04
C HIS A 71 -16.79 1.80 -6.71
N MET A 72 -16.47 2.11 -5.45
CA MET A 72 -16.10 3.47 -5.01
C MET A 72 -14.94 4.04 -5.83
N LEU A 73 -13.87 3.27 -6.03
CA LEU A 73 -12.74 3.67 -6.88
C LEU A 73 -13.21 4.02 -8.29
N GLY A 74 -14.08 3.18 -8.85
CA GLY A 74 -14.62 3.41 -10.18
C GLY A 74 -15.39 4.72 -10.31
N GLU A 75 -16.23 5.05 -9.33
CA GLU A 75 -16.96 6.33 -9.32
C GLU A 75 -16.03 7.52 -9.06
N LEU A 76 -15.04 7.35 -8.18
CA LEU A 76 -14.07 8.38 -7.83
C LEU A 76 -13.02 8.62 -8.94
N TRP A 77 -12.82 7.68 -9.86
CA TRP A 77 -11.74 7.71 -10.84
C TRP A 77 -11.64 9.01 -11.64
N PRO A 78 -12.72 9.60 -12.19
CA PRO A 78 -12.63 10.85 -12.95
C PRO A 78 -12.12 12.02 -12.12
N GLU A 79 -12.29 12.00 -10.80
CA GLU A 79 -11.72 12.97 -9.89
C GLU A 79 -10.29 12.61 -9.49
N LEU A 80 -10.04 11.35 -9.13
CA LEU A 80 -8.71 10.92 -8.72
C LEU A 80 -7.68 11.10 -9.85
N ALA A 81 -8.06 10.83 -11.10
CA ALA A 81 -7.20 10.98 -12.28
C ALA A 81 -6.86 12.45 -12.62
N ARG A 82 -7.61 13.43 -12.07
CA ARG A 82 -7.33 14.87 -12.22
C ARG A 82 -6.38 15.42 -11.14
N GLN A 83 -6.03 14.61 -10.14
CA GLN A 83 -5.09 15.01 -9.11
C GLN A 83 -3.70 15.27 -9.71
N PRO A 84 -2.88 16.15 -9.10
CA PRO A 84 -1.58 16.52 -9.65
C PRO A 84 -0.58 15.36 -9.59
N ALA A 85 0.48 15.47 -10.38
CA ALA A 85 1.66 14.62 -10.25
C ALA A 85 2.55 15.18 -9.14
N VAL A 86 3.29 14.31 -8.47
CA VAL A 86 4.30 14.72 -7.49
C VAL A 86 5.69 14.59 -8.10
N ASN A 87 6.47 15.67 -8.01
CA ASN A 87 7.85 15.67 -8.47
C ASN A 87 8.78 15.21 -7.35
N VAL A 88 9.04 13.90 -7.30
CA VAL A 88 9.92 13.29 -6.30
C VAL A 88 11.36 13.84 -6.38
N SER A 89 11.78 14.34 -7.54
CA SER A 89 13.13 14.89 -7.75
C SER A 89 13.33 16.22 -7.01
N GLU A 90 12.26 17.02 -6.91
CA GLU A 90 12.26 18.35 -6.28
C GLU A 90 11.82 18.33 -4.82
N TYR A 91 11.34 17.18 -4.35
CA TYR A 91 10.87 17.03 -2.97
C TYR A 91 12.01 17.22 -1.97
N ALA A 92 11.75 18.00 -0.91
CA ALA A 92 12.75 18.39 0.09
C ALA A 92 12.46 17.75 1.45
N GLU A 93 13.52 17.50 2.23
CA GLU A 93 13.43 16.82 3.54
C GLU A 93 12.62 17.59 4.60
N ARG A 94 12.38 18.89 4.39
CA ARG A 94 11.58 19.74 5.29
C ARG A 94 10.22 20.13 4.70
N SER A 95 9.80 19.49 3.62
CA SER A 95 8.48 19.70 3.04
C SER A 95 7.38 19.04 3.88
N ALA A 96 6.15 19.51 3.73
CA ALA A 96 4.98 18.78 4.21
C ALA A 96 4.78 17.52 3.33
N THR A 97 4.04 16.52 3.84
CA THR A 97 3.69 15.35 3.02
C THR A 97 2.90 15.78 1.79
N GLU A 98 3.28 15.29 0.61
CA GLU A 98 2.63 15.61 -0.65
C GLU A 98 1.83 14.41 -1.17
N PHE A 99 0.73 14.69 -1.87
CA PHE A 99 -0.07 13.67 -2.54
C PHE A 99 0.02 13.90 -4.04
N GLY A 100 0.19 12.83 -4.81
CA GLY A 100 0.21 12.98 -6.25
C GLY A 100 0.43 11.68 -7.01
N TRP A 101 0.22 11.78 -8.33
CA TRP A 101 0.53 10.73 -9.28
C TRP A 101 2.01 10.66 -9.57
N VAL A 102 2.49 9.43 -9.72
CA VAL A 102 3.84 9.11 -10.18
C VAL A 102 3.77 7.93 -11.13
N GLN A 103 4.54 8.00 -12.21
CA GLN A 103 4.75 6.87 -13.11
C GLN A 103 6.12 6.24 -12.83
N GLY A 104 6.19 4.91 -12.90
CA GLY A 104 7.46 4.20 -12.77
C GLY A 104 7.31 2.69 -12.92
N THR A 105 8.34 1.98 -12.49
CA THR A 105 8.36 0.51 -12.46
C THR A 105 8.28 0.04 -11.01
N LEU A 106 7.18 -0.62 -10.66
CA LEU A 106 7.07 -1.33 -9.39
C LEU A 106 8.01 -2.53 -9.40
N SER A 107 8.81 -2.63 -8.36
CA SER A 107 9.77 -3.71 -8.15
C SER A 107 9.76 -4.11 -6.69
N THR A 108 10.56 -5.10 -6.36
CA THR A 108 10.79 -5.48 -4.97
C THR A 108 12.26 -5.29 -4.60
N PHE A 109 12.50 -4.95 -3.34
CA PHE A 109 13.84 -4.76 -2.78
C PHE A 109 13.99 -5.61 -1.51
N GLN A 110 15.19 -6.14 -1.30
CA GLN A 110 15.51 -7.00 -0.19
C GLN A 110 16.74 -6.45 0.54
N VAL A 111 16.59 -6.16 1.83
CA VAL A 111 17.72 -5.86 2.71
C VAL A 111 18.28 -7.18 3.25
N ARG A 112 19.58 -7.39 3.07
CA ARG A 112 20.29 -8.56 3.59
C ARG A 112 21.30 -8.09 4.64
N SER A 113 21.19 -8.63 5.86
CA SER A 113 22.22 -8.46 6.87
C SER A 113 23.30 -9.53 6.66
N LYS A 114 24.56 -9.15 6.84
CA LYS A 114 25.65 -10.12 6.88
C LYS A 114 25.88 -10.50 8.34
N THR A 115 25.64 -11.76 8.68
CA THR A 115 26.04 -12.32 9.97
C THR A 115 27.15 -13.33 9.75
N GLN A 116 28.22 -13.22 10.52
CA GLN A 116 29.28 -14.25 10.54
C GLN A 116 28.84 -15.39 11.46
N ARG A 117 28.76 -16.61 10.92
CA ARG A 117 28.56 -17.83 11.70
C ARG A 117 29.63 -18.82 11.25
N ASP A 118 30.42 -19.33 12.19
CA ASP A 118 31.52 -20.28 11.94
C ASP A 118 32.51 -19.84 10.83
N GLY A 119 32.88 -18.55 10.81
CA GLY A 119 33.86 -18.02 9.85
C GLY A 119 33.35 -17.89 8.41
N GLN A 120 32.10 -18.28 8.10
CA GLN A 120 31.45 -18.03 6.83
C GLN A 120 30.53 -16.80 6.91
N GLU A 121 30.60 -15.93 5.90
CA GLU A 121 29.61 -14.87 5.71
C GLU A 121 28.28 -15.48 5.26
N VAL A 122 27.28 -15.46 6.14
CA VAL A 122 25.91 -15.84 5.79
C VAL A 122 25.09 -14.57 5.66
N ALA A 123 24.58 -14.30 4.45
CA ALA A 123 23.63 -13.22 4.21
C ALA A 123 22.22 -13.67 4.65
N VAL A 124 21.67 -13.04 5.68
CA VAL A 124 20.34 -13.32 6.21
C VAL A 124 19.37 -12.22 5.71
N PRO A 125 18.21 -12.57 5.12
CA PRO A 125 17.16 -11.60 4.80
C PRO A 125 16.70 -10.89 6.07
N GLN A 126 16.77 -9.55 6.10
CA GLN A 126 16.30 -8.77 7.25
C GLN A 126 14.91 -8.18 6.97
N SER A 127 14.67 -7.71 5.75
CA SER A 127 13.36 -7.21 5.32
C SER A 127 13.24 -7.24 3.80
N SER A 128 11.99 -7.27 3.31
CA SER A 128 11.65 -7.11 1.92
C SER A 128 10.49 -6.14 1.78
N HIS A 129 10.54 -5.27 0.77
CA HIS A 129 9.51 -4.27 0.52
C HIS A 129 9.34 -4.01 -0.98
N PHE A 130 8.25 -3.33 -1.33
CA PHE A 130 8.05 -2.85 -2.68
C PHE A 130 8.74 -1.49 -2.87
N GLN A 131 9.22 -1.26 -4.09
CA GLN A 131 9.95 -0.06 -4.45
C GLN A 131 9.54 0.40 -5.85
N LEU A 132 9.31 1.70 -6.02
CA LEU A 132 9.12 2.34 -7.30
C LEU A 132 10.47 2.77 -7.89
N ARG A 133 10.76 2.31 -9.11
CA ARG A 133 11.98 2.64 -9.87
C ARG A 133 11.65 3.48 -11.11
N GLY A 134 12.65 4.18 -11.64
CA GLY A 134 12.52 4.89 -12.92
C GLY A 134 12.04 6.33 -12.79
N LEU A 135 12.22 6.94 -11.62
CA LEU A 135 12.16 8.38 -11.48
C LEU A 135 13.44 8.99 -12.04
N GLU A 136 13.36 10.21 -12.58
CA GLU A 136 14.54 10.91 -13.10
C GLU A 136 15.66 10.90 -12.05
N HIS A 137 16.91 10.72 -12.51
CA HIS A 137 18.13 10.68 -11.67
C HIS A 137 18.34 9.42 -10.82
N GLY A 138 17.67 8.30 -11.12
CA GLY A 138 17.97 7.01 -10.49
C GLY A 138 17.58 6.93 -9.02
N ARG A 139 16.72 7.84 -8.56
CA ARG A 139 16.16 7.83 -7.21
C ARG A 139 15.05 6.78 -7.10
N TYR A 140 15.02 6.10 -5.98
CA TYR A 140 13.99 5.12 -5.67
C TYR A 140 13.03 5.66 -4.62
N VAL A 141 11.80 5.16 -4.65
CA VAL A 141 10.80 5.40 -3.59
C VAL A 141 10.42 4.06 -2.99
N ASP A 142 10.71 3.90 -1.71
CA ASP A 142 10.33 2.74 -0.94
C ASP A 142 8.89 2.88 -0.43
N LEU A 143 8.14 1.80 -0.53
CA LEU A 143 6.71 1.81 -0.31
C LEU A 143 6.34 1.12 1.00
N ILE A 144 5.61 1.84 1.86
CA ILE A 144 4.98 1.26 3.03
C ILE A 144 3.63 0.69 2.61
N THR A 145 3.57 -0.63 2.42
CA THR A 145 2.37 -1.31 1.92
C THR A 145 1.70 -2.18 2.98
N THR A 146 0.37 -2.12 3.05
CA THR A 146 -0.46 -3.12 3.74
C THR A 146 -0.72 -4.33 2.83
N PRO A 147 -0.34 -5.57 3.21
CA PRO A 147 -0.51 -6.76 2.37
C PRO A 147 -1.94 -7.01 1.88
N ASP A 148 -2.94 -6.73 2.71
CA ASP A 148 -4.36 -6.97 2.41
C ASP A 148 -4.93 -6.02 1.35
N TYR A 149 -4.19 -4.96 0.99
CA TYR A 149 -4.61 -3.94 0.03
C TYR A 149 -4.15 -4.27 -1.40
N PHE A 150 -3.30 -5.29 -1.57
CA PHE A 150 -2.95 -5.79 -2.89
C PHE A 150 -4.12 -6.48 -3.59
N ALA A 151 -4.20 -6.30 -4.89
CA ALA A 151 -5.02 -7.15 -5.73
C ALA A 151 -4.50 -8.60 -5.70
N SER A 152 -5.39 -9.55 -6.02
CA SER A 152 -5.14 -10.98 -5.87
C SER A 152 -3.79 -11.40 -6.48
N GLY A 153 -2.93 -12.02 -5.67
CA GLY A 153 -1.62 -12.54 -6.08
C GLY A 153 -0.43 -11.60 -5.83
N PHE A 154 -0.60 -10.27 -5.82
CA PHE A 154 0.54 -9.35 -5.69
C PHE A 154 1.19 -9.38 -4.30
N GLY A 155 0.41 -9.58 -3.23
CA GLY A 155 0.95 -9.70 -1.87
C GLY A 155 1.90 -10.90 -1.69
N ALA A 156 1.79 -11.93 -2.54
CA ALA A 156 2.67 -13.11 -2.50
C ALA A 156 4.06 -12.87 -3.11
N LEU A 157 4.28 -11.74 -3.80
CA LEU A 157 5.56 -11.45 -4.45
C LEU A 157 6.69 -11.20 -3.45
N LEU A 158 6.39 -10.66 -2.26
CA LEU A 158 7.42 -10.43 -1.23
C LEU A 158 8.00 -11.73 -0.68
N PRO A 159 7.19 -12.71 -0.23
CA PRO A 159 7.71 -14.01 0.19
C PRO A 159 8.44 -14.78 -0.92
N LEU A 160 7.97 -14.69 -2.17
CA LEU A 160 8.51 -15.48 -3.28
C LEU A 160 9.90 -15.04 -3.74
N GLN A 161 10.35 -13.82 -3.40
CA GLN A 161 11.73 -13.38 -3.68
C GLN A 161 12.79 -14.28 -3.06
N MET A 162 12.45 -14.99 -1.98
CA MET A 162 13.38 -15.87 -1.30
C MET A 162 13.56 -17.23 -1.98
N THR A 163 12.68 -17.58 -2.91
CA THR A 163 12.60 -18.94 -3.46
C THR A 163 12.55 -18.96 -4.97
N LEU A 164 11.57 -18.29 -5.58
CA LEU A 164 11.20 -18.45 -6.99
C LEU A 164 11.39 -17.17 -7.80
N LEU A 165 11.14 -16.01 -7.21
CA LEU A 165 11.05 -14.75 -7.92
C LEU A 165 12.42 -14.08 -8.02
N ALA A 166 13.14 -14.35 -9.11
CA ALA A 166 14.47 -13.77 -9.35
C ALA A 166 14.42 -12.26 -9.69
N ARG A 167 13.43 -11.83 -10.48
CA ARG A 167 13.23 -10.43 -10.89
C ARG A 167 11.74 -10.14 -11.03
N PHE A 168 11.30 -9.03 -10.45
CA PHE A 168 9.97 -8.47 -10.64
C PHE A 168 10.08 -7.01 -11.04
N ALA A 169 9.43 -6.66 -12.14
CA ALA A 169 9.36 -5.33 -12.69
C ALA A 169 8.03 -5.17 -13.40
N LEU A 170 7.17 -4.27 -12.92
CA LEU A 170 5.86 -4.00 -13.48
C LEU A 170 5.71 -2.49 -13.70
N PRO A 171 5.53 -2.02 -14.94
CA PRO A 171 5.21 -0.62 -15.20
C PRO A 171 3.87 -0.24 -14.56
N VAL A 172 3.86 0.80 -13.74
CA VAL A 172 2.68 1.24 -12.98
C VAL A 172 2.50 2.75 -13.00
N CYS A 173 1.27 3.17 -12.74
CA CYS A 173 0.93 4.51 -12.28
C CYS A 173 0.43 4.41 -10.85
N MET A 174 0.90 5.30 -10.00
CA MET A 174 0.61 5.26 -8.57
C MET A 174 0.17 6.62 -8.09
N TYR A 175 -0.97 6.67 -7.41
CA TYR A 175 -1.31 7.79 -6.54
C TYR A 175 -0.78 7.48 -5.16
N LEU A 176 0.09 8.33 -4.63
CA LEU A 176 0.79 8.10 -3.37
C LEU A 176 0.79 9.33 -2.47
N ARG A 177 1.07 9.09 -1.20
CA ARG A 177 1.48 10.10 -0.23
C ARG A 177 2.98 10.01 -0.03
N LEU A 178 3.73 11.01 -0.49
CA LEU A 178 5.16 11.13 -0.27
C LEU A 178 5.43 11.68 1.13
N LEU A 179 6.31 11.03 1.88
CA LEU A 179 6.66 11.43 3.24
C LEU A 179 8.00 12.19 3.24
N PRO A 180 8.18 13.22 4.09
CA PRO A 180 9.47 13.89 4.31
C PRO A 180 10.39 12.99 5.15
N ALA A 181 10.63 11.78 4.66
CA ALA A 181 11.39 10.75 5.32
C ALA A 181 12.17 9.94 4.30
N ARG A 182 13.40 9.58 4.66
CA ARG A 182 14.27 8.71 3.87
C ARG A 182 14.62 7.45 4.65
N ASP A 183 14.88 6.37 3.92
CA ASP A 183 15.41 5.15 4.49
C ASP A 183 16.92 5.28 4.79
N HIS A 184 17.53 4.19 5.27
CA HIS A 184 18.98 4.16 5.55
C HIS A 184 19.86 4.17 4.28
N ALA A 185 19.27 3.99 3.10
CA ALA A 185 19.95 4.03 1.81
C ALA A 185 19.66 5.32 1.03
N ASP A 186 19.12 6.35 1.71
CA ASP A 186 18.78 7.67 1.16
C ASP A 186 17.64 7.65 0.11
N ASN A 187 16.83 6.60 0.07
CA ASN A 187 15.61 6.51 -0.73
C ASN A 187 14.46 7.22 -0.03
N TRP A 188 13.59 7.87 -0.80
CA TRP A 188 12.36 8.46 -0.25
C TRP A 188 11.36 7.40 0.17
N ILE A 189 10.52 7.72 1.14
CA ILE A 189 9.46 6.83 1.62
C ILE A 189 8.09 7.37 1.20
N ALA A 190 7.24 6.49 0.67
CA ALA A 190 5.86 6.82 0.35
C ALA A 190 4.86 5.76 0.83
N VAL A 191 3.62 6.20 1.02
CA VAL A 191 2.47 5.31 1.23
C VAL A 191 1.68 5.28 -0.08
N PRO A 192 1.64 4.14 -0.80
CA PRO A 192 0.80 4.00 -1.97
C PRO A 192 -0.68 4.01 -1.55
N LEU A 193 -1.51 4.73 -2.31
CA LEU A 193 -2.94 4.82 -2.06
C LEU A 193 -3.72 4.07 -3.15
N VAL A 194 -3.28 4.22 -4.40
CA VAL A 194 -3.77 3.46 -5.56
C VAL A 194 -2.59 3.12 -6.45
N ILE A 195 -2.47 1.85 -6.86
CA ILE A 195 -1.51 1.42 -7.89
C ILE A 195 -2.29 0.72 -9.00
N VAL A 196 -2.07 1.16 -10.23
CA VAL A 196 -2.60 0.52 -11.44
C VAL A 196 -1.47 0.21 -12.42
N GLU A 197 -1.60 -0.86 -13.18
CA GLU A 197 -0.69 -1.13 -14.30
C GLU A 197 -0.71 0.03 -15.30
N SER A 198 0.46 0.42 -15.77
CA SER A 198 0.63 1.50 -16.74
C SER A 198 0.17 1.04 -18.13
N ARG A 199 -1.14 1.15 -18.40
CA ARG A 199 -1.75 0.87 -19.71
C ARG A 199 -2.06 2.16 -20.46
N PRO A 200 -1.91 2.22 -21.81
CA PRO A 200 -2.15 3.44 -22.58
C PRO A 200 -3.53 4.07 -22.39
N ALA A 201 -4.56 3.25 -22.14
CA ALA A 201 -5.91 3.75 -21.88
C ALA A 201 -6.00 4.54 -20.56
N LEU A 202 -5.37 4.02 -19.48
CA LEU A 202 -5.42 4.64 -18.15
C LEU A 202 -4.48 5.84 -18.06
N LEU A 203 -3.32 5.78 -18.71
CA LEU A 203 -2.39 6.91 -18.76
C LEU A 203 -3.09 8.16 -19.31
N ARG A 204 -3.86 8.02 -20.40
CA ARG A 204 -4.62 9.14 -21.00
C ARG A 204 -5.62 9.78 -20.05
N ASP A 205 -6.12 9.04 -19.07
CA ASP A 205 -7.06 9.58 -18.08
C ASP A 205 -6.31 10.40 -17.00
N ILE A 206 -5.07 10.00 -16.67
CA ILE A 206 -4.25 10.67 -15.66
C ILE A 206 -3.54 11.87 -16.29
N GLN A 207 -4.27 12.97 -16.39
CA GLN A 207 -3.84 14.18 -17.09
C GLN A 207 -2.52 14.74 -16.55
N ALA A 208 -2.25 14.58 -15.26
CA ALA A 208 -1.06 15.15 -14.63
C ALA A 208 0.26 14.45 -15.00
N LEU A 209 0.21 13.32 -15.72
CA LEU A 209 1.41 12.62 -16.21
C LEU A 209 1.84 13.05 -17.63
N TYR A 210 1.18 14.07 -18.20
CA TYR A 210 1.47 14.67 -19.52
C TYR A 210 1.60 16.19 -19.42
#